data_AF-A0AAD9F8S1-F1
#
_entry.id   AF-A0AAD9F8S1-F1
#
_cell.length_a   1.000
_cell.length_b   1.000
_cell.length_c   1.000
_cell.angle_alpha   90.00
_cell.angle_beta   90.00
_cell.angle_gamma   90.00
#
_symmetry.space_group_name_H-M   'P 1'
#
loop_
_entity.id
_entity.type
_entity.pdbx_description
1 polymer ?
#
loop_
_entity_poly.entity_id
_entity_poly.type
_entity_poly.pdbx_seq_one_letter_code
_entity_poly.pdbx_strand_id
1 'polypeptide(L)'
;MRSEALLLYFTLLQLAGAGFPEDSEPISISHGNYTKQYPAFVGHKPGRNNTQRHKLDIQLIMIMNRTLYIAASTSDIQPRPHSETKFAAPA
;
A
#
# COMPACT_ATOMS: atom_id res chain seq x y z
N MET A 1 -19.58 12.24 -56.36
CA MET A 1 -18.20 11.84 -56.70
C MET A 1 -17.10 12.58 -55.92
N ARG A 2 -16.86 13.89 -56.12
CA ARG A 2 -15.75 14.60 -55.42
C ARG A 2 -15.98 14.83 -53.92
N SER A 3 -17.22 15.13 -53.52
CA SER A 3 -17.60 15.34 -52.12
C SER A 3 -17.56 14.06 -51.29
N GLU A 4 -18.02 12.94 -51.86
CA GLU A 4 -17.97 11.63 -51.23
C GLU A 4 -16.54 11.19 -50.95
N ALA A 5 -15.61 11.45 -51.87
CA ALA A 5 -14.18 11.17 -51.68
C ALA A 5 -13.57 11.99 -50.52
N LEU A 6 -14.02 13.24 -50.33
CA LEU A 6 -13.57 14.08 -49.21
C LEU A 6 -14.12 13.59 -47.87
N LEU A 7 -15.38 13.15 -47.84
CA LEU A 7 -15.98 12.53 -46.64
C LEU A 7 -15.28 11.21 -46.30
N LEU A 8 -14.95 10.41 -47.31
CA LEU A 8 -14.15 9.19 -47.15
C LEU A 8 -12.75 9.49 -46.62
N TYR A 9 -12.10 10.53 -47.14
CA TYR A 9 -10.78 10.94 -46.66
C TYR A 9 -10.82 11.43 -45.21
N PHE A 10 -11.82 12.23 -44.84
CA PHE A 10 -11.98 12.72 -43.47
C PHE A 10 -12.27 11.59 -42.47
N THR A 11 -13.12 10.64 -42.84
CA THR A 11 -13.40 9.46 -42.01
C THR A 11 -12.18 8.55 -41.84
N LEU A 12 -11.39 8.36 -42.89
CA LEU A 12 -10.10 7.65 -42.80
C LEU A 12 -9.09 8.38 -41.90
N LEU A 13 -9.03 9.71 -41.95
CA LEU A 13 -8.14 10.50 -41.11
C LEU A 13 -8.52 10.42 -39.63
N GLN A 14 -9.83 10.45 -39.31
CA GLN A 14 -10.32 10.28 -37.94
C GLN A 14 -10.09 8.86 -37.41
N LEU A 15 -10.20 7.85 -38.27
CA LEU A 15 -9.94 6.45 -37.90
C LEU A 15 -8.45 6.13 -37.77
N ALA A 16 -7.61 6.78 -38.58
CA ALA A 16 -6.15 6.70 -38.55
C ALA A 16 -5.53 7.61 -37.47
N GLY A 17 -6.33 8.48 -36.85
CA GLY A 17 -6.01 9.25 -35.67
C GLY A 17 -5.86 8.37 -34.44
N ALA A 18 -4.84 7.51 -34.45
CA ALA A 18 -4.33 6.81 -33.28
C ALA A 18 -3.62 7.84 -32.39
N GLY A 19 -4.42 8.68 -31.72
CA GLY A 19 -3.95 9.41 -30.54
C GLY A 19 -3.43 8.42 -29.51
N PHE A 20 -2.54 8.88 -28.64
CA PHE A 20 -2.16 8.09 -27.48
C PHE A 20 -3.46 7.65 -26.76
N PRO A 21 -3.64 6.36 -26.43
CA PRO A 21 -4.89 5.89 -25.89
C PRO A 21 -5.24 6.67 -24.62
N GLU A 22 -6.48 7.15 -24.52
CA GLU A 22 -6.98 7.75 -23.29
C GLU A 22 -7.18 6.66 -22.22
N ASP A 23 -6.99 7.03 -20.96
CA ASP A 23 -7.19 6.11 -19.83
C ASP A 23 -8.67 5.72 -19.75
N SER A 24 -8.95 4.42 -19.75
CA SER A 24 -10.32 3.91 -19.62
C SER A 24 -10.84 4.10 -18.20
N GLU A 25 -12.11 4.51 -18.06
CA GLU A 25 -12.76 4.53 -16.75
C GLU A 25 -12.98 3.10 -16.21
N PRO A 26 -12.77 2.88 -14.89
CA PRO A 26 -13.02 1.59 -14.29
C PRO A 26 -14.53 1.31 -14.18
N ILE A 27 -14.92 0.04 -14.27
CA ILE A 27 -16.32 -0.40 -14.11
C ILE A 27 -16.88 -0.06 -12.71
N SER A 28 -16.02 -0.05 -11.67
CA SER A 28 -16.42 0.22 -10.29
C SER A 28 -15.33 0.92 -9.49
N ILE A 29 -15.73 1.86 -8.62
CA ILE A 29 -14.82 2.61 -7.74
C ILE A 29 -15.16 2.35 -6.28
N SER A 30 -14.22 1.72 -5.56
CA SER A 30 -14.33 1.49 -4.12
C SER A 30 -13.76 2.66 -3.33
N HIS A 31 -14.63 3.37 -2.62
CA HIS A 31 -14.27 4.55 -1.84
C HIS A 31 -13.68 4.17 -0.47
N GLY A 32 -13.06 5.15 0.21
CA GLY A 32 -12.46 4.99 1.55
C GLY A 32 -13.38 4.36 2.60
N ASN A 33 -14.69 4.60 2.49
CA ASN A 33 -15.68 4.01 3.41
C ASN A 33 -15.76 2.48 3.33
N TYR A 34 -15.47 1.93 2.15
CA TYR A 34 -15.38 0.50 1.93
C TYR A 34 -13.98 -0.02 2.26
N THR A 35 -12.94 0.63 1.74
CA THR A 35 -11.56 0.14 1.89
C THR A 35 -11.01 0.20 3.32
N LYS A 36 -11.51 1.13 4.15
CA LYS A 36 -11.13 1.23 5.58
C LYS A 36 -11.50 0.01 6.42
N GLN A 37 -12.39 -0.85 5.91
CA GLN A 37 -12.87 -2.02 6.63
C GLN A 37 -11.92 -3.22 6.49
N TYR A 38 -10.97 -3.17 5.55
CA TYR A 38 -10.02 -4.26 5.36
C TYR A 38 -9.09 -4.40 6.59
N PRO A 39 -8.78 -5.63 7.01
CA PRO A 39 -7.82 -5.87 8.08
C PRO A 39 -6.45 -5.27 7.72
N ALA A 40 -5.82 -4.61 8.69
CA ALA A 40 -4.51 -3.99 8.51
C ALA A 40 -3.48 -4.56 9.49
N PHE A 41 -2.29 -4.90 8.98
CA PHE A 41 -1.15 -5.27 9.80
C PHE A 41 -0.39 -4.02 10.23
N VAL A 42 -0.16 -3.87 11.54
CA VAL A 42 0.52 -2.71 12.14
C VAL A 42 1.71 -3.08 13.03
N GLY A 43 2.13 -4.35 13.05
CA GLY A 43 3.28 -4.81 13.83
C GLY A 43 3.04 -5.05 15.33
N HIS A 44 1.81 -4.91 15.83
CA HIS A 44 1.50 -5.18 17.24
C HIS A 44 1.44 -6.68 17.53
N LYS A 45 2.01 -7.07 18.67
CA LYS A 45 1.84 -8.42 19.23
C LYS A 45 0.49 -8.51 19.96
N PRO A 46 -0.23 -9.65 19.86
CA PRO A 46 -1.48 -9.84 20.58
C PRO A 46 -1.27 -9.66 22.10
N GLY A 47 -2.23 -9.03 22.77
CA GLY A 47 -2.17 -8.76 24.21
C GLY A 47 -1.31 -7.57 24.64
N ARG A 48 -0.73 -6.81 23.69
CA ARG A 48 0.02 -5.58 23.99
C ARG A 48 -0.66 -4.38 23.36
N ASN A 49 -1.44 -3.67 24.18
CA ASN A 49 -2.09 -2.40 23.89
C ASN A 49 -1.04 -1.28 24.02
N ASN A 50 -0.06 -1.28 23.12
CA ASN A 50 0.88 -0.17 23.04
C ASN A 50 0.23 0.95 22.20
N THR A 51 -0.04 2.09 22.83
CA THR A 51 -0.49 3.32 22.14
C THR A 51 0.63 3.95 21.33
N GLN A 52 1.89 3.58 21.58
CA GLN A 52 3.05 4.07 20.86
C GLN A 52 3.17 3.38 19.50
N ARG A 53 2.82 4.11 18.45
CA ARG A 53 2.96 3.69 17.07
C ARG A 53 4.32 4.15 16.56
N HIS A 54 5.27 3.22 16.50
CA HIS A 54 6.51 3.45 15.76
C HIS A 54 6.26 3.22 14.27
N LYS A 55 6.88 4.04 13.42
CA LYS A 55 6.80 3.85 11.97
C LYS A 55 7.42 2.49 11.64
N LEU A 56 6.65 1.62 11.00
CA LEU A 56 7.16 0.38 10.43
C LEU A 56 7.55 0.67 8.98
N ASP A 57 8.84 0.73 8.71
CA ASP A 57 9.36 1.01 7.38
C ASP A 57 9.45 -0.30 6.59
N ILE A 58 8.32 -0.69 5.98
CA ILE A 58 8.17 -1.93 5.22
C ILE A 58 8.94 -1.82 3.90
N GLN A 59 9.86 -2.75 3.68
CA GLN A 59 10.70 -2.81 2.49
C GLN A 59 10.28 -3.91 1.52
N LEU A 60 9.79 -5.04 2.06
CA LEU A 60 9.41 -6.20 1.28
C LEU A 60 8.30 -6.99 1.98
N ILE A 61 7.37 -7.50 1.18
CA ILE A 61 6.35 -8.46 1.61
C ILE A 61 6.49 -9.70 0.73
N MET A 62 6.63 -10.88 1.34
CA MET A 62 6.64 -12.15 0.61
C MET A 62 5.75 -13.18 1.29
N ILE A 63 5.20 -14.09 0.50
CA ILE A 63 4.42 -15.22 1.00
C ILE A 63 5.24 -16.48 0.78
N MET A 64 5.44 -17.26 1.84
CA MET A 64 6.10 -18.56 1.76
C MET A 64 5.25 -19.58 2.51
N ASN A 65 4.86 -20.66 1.82
CA ASN A 65 3.86 -21.62 2.29
C ASN A 65 2.54 -20.95 2.71
N ARG A 66 2.32 -20.77 4.02
CA ARG A 66 1.13 -20.17 4.63
C ARG A 66 1.47 -18.95 5.51
N THR A 67 2.66 -18.40 5.34
CA THR A 67 3.18 -17.31 6.18
C THR A 67 3.50 -16.09 5.33
N LEU A 68 2.98 -14.94 5.76
CA LEU A 68 3.30 -13.63 5.23
C LEU A 68 4.53 -13.09 5.98
N TYR A 69 5.65 -12.96 5.29
CA TYR A 69 6.87 -12.34 5.80
C TYR A 69 6.89 -10.87 5.42
N ILE A 70 7.19 -10.01 6.38
CA ILE A 70 7.28 -8.56 6.21
C ILE A 70 8.67 -8.14 6.69
N ALA A 71 9.54 -7.78 5.75
CA ALA A 71 10.83 -7.21 6.08
C ALA A 71 10.66 -5.70 6.29
N ALA A 72 11.05 -5.22 7.47
CA ALA A 72 10.92 -3.82 7.83
C ALA A 72 12.13 -3.35 8.64
N SER A 73 12.50 -2.07 8.48
CA SER A 73 13.49 -1.45 9.36
C SER A 73 12.79 -0.91 10.60
N THR A 74 13.36 -1.16 11.78
CA THR A 74 12.90 -0.56 13.03
C THR A 74 13.73 0.70 13.27
N SER A 75 13.17 1.88 13.01
CA SER A 75 13.88 3.14 13.25
C SER A 75 14.05 3.45 14.74
N ASP A 76 13.29 2.81 15.63
CA ASP A 76 13.32 3.02 17.08
C ASP A 76 13.65 1.73 17.83
N ILE A 77 14.93 1.37 17.92
CA ILE A 77 15.41 0.51 19.00
C ILE A 77 15.80 1.45 20.15
N GLN A 78 14.84 1.77 21.02
CA GLN A 78 15.19 2.39 22.30
C GLN A 78 16.01 1.36 23.10
N PRO A 79 17.26 1.66 23.52
CA PRO A 79 18.01 0.75 24.37
C PRO A 79 17.22 0.47 25.65
N ARG A 80 17.07 -0.80 26.02
CA ARG A 80 16.46 -1.17 27.31
C ARG A 80 17.28 -0.51 28.42
N PRO A 81 16.70 0.29 29.32
CA PRO A 81 17.40 0.64 30.54
C PRO A 81 17.58 -0.63 31.37
N HIS A 82 18.83 -0.91 31.71
CA HIS A 82 19.20 -1.99 32.61
C HIS A 82 18.44 -1.82 33.93
N SER A 83 17.60 -2.79 34.29
CA SER A 83 17.02 -2.87 35.62
C SER A 83 18.11 -3.35 36.58
N GLU A 84 18.86 -2.41 37.16
CA GLU A 84 19.60 -2.64 38.40
C GLU A 84 18.59 -2.99 39.49
N THR A 85 18.39 -4.28 39.71
CA THR A 85 17.66 -4.78 40.87
C THR A 85 18.66 -4.85 42.02
N LYS A 86 18.92 -3.71 42.67
CA LYS A 86 19.71 -3.68 43.90
C LYS A 86 18.83 -4.26 45.01
N PHE A 87 18.97 -5.56 45.27
CA PHE A 87 18.39 -6.20 46.44
C PHE A 87 18.96 -5.53 47.69
N ALA A 88 18.13 -4.79 48.42
CA ALA A 88 18.43 -4.36 49.77
C ALA A 88 18.34 -5.59 50.68
N ALA A 89 19.46 -5.94 51.33
CA ALA A 89 19.46 -6.91 52.41
C ALA A 89 18.75 -6.29 53.63
N PRO A 90 17.80 -7.00 54.28
CA PRO A 90 17.23 -6.54 55.54
C PRO A 90 18.26 -6.67 56.68
N ALA A 91 18.13 -5.75 57.64
CA ALA A 91 18.97 -5.53 58.81
C ALA A 91 18.95 -6.69 59.82
#